data_AF-A0A820C8J3-F1
#
_entry.id   AF-A0A820C8J3-F1
#
_cell.length_a   1.000
_cell.length_b   1.000
_cell.length_c   1.000
_cell.angle_alpha   90.00
_cell.angle_beta   90.00
_cell.angle_gamma   90.00
#
_symmetry.space_group_name_H-M   'P 1'
#
loop_
_entity.id
_entity.type
_entity.pdbx_description
1 polymer ?
#
loop_
_entity_poly.entity_id
_entity_poly.type
_entity_poly.pdbx_seq_one_letter_code
_entity_poly.pdbx_strand_id
1 'polypeptide(L)'
;MFVSTLPYRVELDPHWSFDEVVKYVQENCLSILEHSHYPLQHILGDNRSSQSNVSFLEIIFDFISVSKDMGYLYLNDATLEQMPLEQSAEVSKFDFSLTFQYNPLSDNNRLSCRFVCSLDLFEKSTISKIGQRFEYMLEQVFQTQSNNIPAMNVSSSINKLSLILPEEAEEMELVVFHRLDNIVNEGMIICSLLYRFVKVVVT
;
A
#
# COMPACT_ATOMS: atom_id res chain seq x y z
N MET A 1 -3.80 -25.66 -9.39
CA MET A 1 -4.31 -24.40 -8.80
C MET A 1 -4.61 -23.46 -9.96
N PHE A 2 -5.83 -22.97 -10.11
CA PHE A 2 -6.28 -22.14 -11.25
C PHE A 2 -6.32 -20.64 -10.89
N VAL A 3 -5.33 -20.15 -10.15
CA VAL A 3 -5.22 -18.73 -9.82
C VAL A 3 -4.32 -18.07 -10.87
N SER A 4 -4.82 -17.01 -11.49
CA SER A 4 -4.07 -16.21 -12.45
C SER A 4 -3.49 -14.98 -11.74
N THR A 5 -2.21 -14.71 -11.98
CA THR A 5 -1.52 -13.50 -11.50
C THR A 5 -1.32 -12.59 -12.70
N LEU A 6 -1.81 -11.35 -12.61
CA LEU A 6 -1.73 -10.38 -13.69
C LEU A 6 -0.74 -9.26 -13.32
N PRO A 7 0.22 -8.94 -14.20
CA PRO A 7 1.07 -7.79 -13.99
C PRO A 7 0.22 -6.53 -14.16
N TYR A 8 0.20 -5.67 -13.16
CA TYR A 8 -0.59 -4.45 -13.16
C TYR A 8 0.34 -3.23 -13.06
N ARG A 9 0.34 -2.39 -14.10
CA ARG A 9 1.07 -1.12 -14.10
C ARG A 9 0.04 0.01 -14.06
N VAL A 10 0.19 0.89 -13.07
CA VAL A 10 -0.66 2.06 -12.89
C VAL A 10 0.22 3.30 -12.91
N GLU A 11 -0.15 4.27 -13.75
CA GLU A 11 0.44 5.60 -13.75
C GLU A 11 -0.65 6.58 -13.33
N LEU A 12 -0.41 7.30 -12.23
CA LEU A 12 -1.36 8.24 -11.65
C LEU A 12 -0.91 9.67 -11.92
N ASP A 13 -1.84 10.56 -12.27
CA ASP A 13 -1.57 11.99 -12.26
C ASP A 13 -1.71 12.53 -10.82
N PRO A 14 -0.67 13.16 -10.25
CA PRO A 14 -0.73 13.73 -8.91
C PRO A 14 -1.82 14.80 -8.72
N HIS A 15 -2.33 15.38 -9.81
CA HIS A 15 -3.35 16.42 -9.77
C HIS A 15 -4.77 15.86 -9.75
N TRP A 16 -4.95 14.57 -10.02
CA TRP A 16 -6.27 13.92 -9.94
C TRP A 16 -6.78 13.88 -8.50
N SER A 17 -8.09 14.07 -8.37
CA SER A 17 -8.82 13.76 -7.15
C SER A 17 -8.79 12.25 -6.86
N PHE A 18 -9.10 11.88 -5.62
CA PHE A 18 -9.16 10.47 -5.24
C PHE A 18 -10.24 9.72 -6.04
N ASP A 19 -11.39 10.35 -6.31
CA ASP A 19 -12.46 9.76 -7.12
C ASP A 19 -12.01 9.49 -8.56
N GLU A 20 -11.25 10.42 -9.16
CA GLU A 20 -10.68 10.24 -10.50
C GLU A 20 -9.67 9.08 -10.53
N VAL A 21 -8.84 8.96 -9.49
CA VAL A 21 -7.90 7.83 -9.34
C VAL A 21 -8.64 6.51 -9.23
N VAL A 22 -9.66 6.43 -8.37
CA VAL A 22 -10.46 5.20 -8.19
C VAL A 22 -11.11 4.79 -9.50
N LYS A 23 -11.70 5.75 -10.23
CA LYS A 23 -12.33 5.49 -11.53
C LYS A 23 -11.31 5.00 -12.56
N TYR A 24 -10.16 5.66 -12.66
CA TYR A 24 -9.07 5.27 -13.56
C TYR A 24 -8.55 3.86 -13.26
N VAL A 25 -8.29 3.56 -11.98
CA VAL A 25 -7.83 2.24 -11.54
C VAL A 25 -8.89 1.17 -11.78
N GLN A 26 -10.17 1.47 -11.57
CA GLN A 26 -11.27 0.54 -11.85
C GLN A 26 -11.33 0.19 -13.34
N GLU A 27 -11.31 1.19 -14.23
CA GLU A 27 -11.39 1.00 -15.68
C GLU A 27 -10.20 0.16 -16.19
N ASN A 28 -8.98 0.49 -15.76
CA ASN A 28 -7.78 -0.26 -16.14
C ASN A 28 -7.77 -1.69 -15.58
N CYS A 29 -8.21 -1.88 -14.33
CA CYS A 29 -8.28 -3.20 -13.71
C CYS A 29 -9.27 -4.10 -14.46
N LEU A 30 -10.45 -3.59 -14.81
CA LEU A 30 -11.44 -4.34 -15.61
C LEU A 30 -10.89 -4.75 -16.97
N SER A 31 -10.20 -3.85 -17.68
CA SER A 31 -9.58 -4.17 -18.97
C SER A 31 -8.53 -5.28 -18.86
N ILE A 32 -7.73 -5.31 -17.79
CA ILE A 32 -6.70 -6.34 -17.61
C ILE A 32 -7.30 -7.69 -17.18
N LEU A 33 -8.40 -7.67 -16.42
CA LEU A 33 -9.12 -8.88 -16.05
C LEU A 33 -9.70 -9.64 -17.26
N GLU A 34 -10.04 -8.94 -18.35
CA GLU A 34 -10.44 -9.57 -19.62
C GLU A 34 -9.33 -10.47 -20.21
N HIS A 35 -8.07 -10.21 -19.86
CA HIS A 35 -6.90 -10.99 -20.28
C HIS A 35 -6.43 -12.01 -19.23
N SER A 36 -7.20 -12.22 -18.15
CA SER A 36 -6.83 -13.10 -17.03
C SER A 36 -6.52 -14.55 -17.40
N HIS A 37 -6.98 -15.02 -18.56
CA HIS A 37 -6.71 -16.36 -19.06
C HIS A 37 -5.29 -16.55 -19.64
N TYR A 38 -4.57 -15.45 -19.92
CA TYR A 38 -3.22 -15.55 -20.46
C TYR A 38 -2.20 -15.76 -19.32
N PRO A 39 -1.45 -16.87 -19.29
CA PRO A 39 -0.60 -17.16 -18.15
C PRO A 39 0.60 -16.20 -18.06
N LEU A 40 0.90 -15.72 -16.85
CA LEU A 40 2.00 -14.78 -16.57
C LEU A 40 3.34 -15.22 -17.18
N GLN A 41 3.67 -16.50 -17.12
CA GLN A 41 4.91 -17.06 -17.67
C GLN A 41 5.12 -16.75 -19.15
N HIS A 42 4.04 -16.63 -19.93
CA HIS A 42 4.12 -16.29 -21.35
C HIS A 42 4.39 -14.79 -21.52
N ILE A 43 3.73 -13.93 -20.73
CA ILE A 43 3.99 -12.48 -20.71
C ILE A 43 5.47 -12.21 -20.40
N LEU A 44 6.02 -12.92 -19.41
CA LEU A 44 7.44 -12.83 -19.06
C LEU A 44 8.37 -13.40 -20.14
N GLY A 45 7.92 -14.44 -20.84
CA GLY A 45 8.66 -15.08 -21.93
C GLY A 45 8.78 -14.23 -23.19
N ASP A 46 7.74 -13.47 -23.52
CA ASP A 46 7.71 -12.61 -24.71
C ASP A 46 8.54 -11.32 -24.54
N ASN A 47 8.78 -10.89 -23.30
CA ASN A 47 9.58 -9.71 -22.96
C ASN A 47 11.11 -9.97 -22.93
N ARG A 48 11.57 -11.10 -23.48
CA ARG A 48 12.98 -11.58 -23.41
C ARG A 48 14.01 -10.76 -24.20
N SER A 49 13.69 -9.56 -24.67
CA SER A 49 14.67 -8.60 -25.17
C SER A 49 15.53 -7.96 -24.07
N SER A 50 15.18 -8.10 -22.79
CA SER A 50 16.05 -7.70 -21.66
C SER A 50 16.72 -8.92 -21.03
N GLN A 51 17.88 -9.31 -21.56
CA GLN A 51 18.87 -10.06 -20.79
C GLN A 51 19.35 -9.19 -19.61
N SER A 52 18.64 -9.27 -18.49
CA SER A 52 19.11 -9.05 -17.11
C SER A 52 17.94 -8.54 -16.26
N ASN A 53 17.52 -9.34 -15.29
CA ASN A 53 16.71 -8.91 -14.15
C ASN A 53 15.46 -8.14 -14.54
N VAL A 54 14.45 -8.85 -15.05
CA VAL A 54 13.09 -8.39 -14.88
C VAL A 54 12.69 -8.64 -13.41
N SER A 55 13.38 -7.93 -12.51
CA SER A 55 12.97 -7.71 -11.13
C SER A 55 11.85 -6.68 -11.21
N PHE A 56 10.69 -7.12 -11.72
CA PHE A 56 9.48 -6.44 -11.35
C PHE A 56 9.39 -6.68 -9.85
N LEU A 57 9.56 -5.60 -9.08
CA LEU A 57 9.25 -5.54 -7.65
C LEU A 57 8.26 -6.63 -7.28
N GLU A 58 8.68 -7.56 -6.42
CA GLU A 58 7.87 -8.69 -5.96
C GLU A 58 6.83 -8.18 -4.94
N ILE A 59 6.04 -7.19 -5.35
CA ILE A 59 4.90 -6.68 -4.62
C ILE A 59 3.67 -7.39 -5.17
N ILE A 60 3.00 -8.16 -4.33
CA ILE A 60 1.72 -8.76 -4.68
C ILE A 60 0.58 -8.10 -3.92
N PHE A 61 -0.53 -7.90 -4.63
CA PHE A 61 -1.78 -7.43 -4.07
C PHE A 61 -2.83 -8.51 -4.22
N ASP A 62 -3.47 -8.88 -3.10
CA ASP A 62 -4.55 -9.86 -3.07
C ASP A 62 -5.80 -9.25 -2.43
N PHE A 63 -6.96 -9.57 -3.00
CA PHE A 63 -8.26 -9.28 -2.39
C PHE A 63 -9.03 -10.58 -2.22
N ILE A 64 -9.34 -10.92 -0.97
CA ILE A 64 -10.02 -12.17 -0.60
C ILE A 64 -11.36 -11.82 0.05
N SER A 65 -12.46 -12.31 -0.52
CA SER A 65 -13.77 -12.24 0.13
C SER A 65 -14.07 -13.57 0.82
N VAL A 66 -14.39 -13.51 2.11
CA VAL A 66 -14.81 -14.67 2.90
C VAL A 66 -16.25 -15.03 2.52
N SER A 67 -16.47 -16.28 2.13
CA SER A 67 -17.79 -16.86 1.90
C SER A 67 -18.22 -17.71 3.09
N LYS A 68 -19.51 -18.08 3.16
CA LYS A 68 -20.10 -18.80 4.30
C LYS A 68 -19.46 -20.16 4.55
N ASP A 69 -18.96 -20.79 3.49
CA ASP A 69 -18.37 -22.12 3.53
C ASP A 69 -16.82 -22.06 3.55
N MET A 70 -16.21 -20.87 3.62
CA MET A 70 -14.76 -20.75 3.79
C MET A 70 -14.35 -21.35 5.14
N GLY A 71 -13.60 -22.44 5.09
CA GLY A 71 -13.13 -23.16 6.27
C GLY A 71 -14.05 -24.29 6.73
N TYR A 72 -15.19 -24.53 6.06
CA TYR A 72 -16.04 -25.68 6.32
C TYR A 72 -16.20 -26.53 5.06
N LEU A 73 -15.98 -27.83 5.19
CA LEU A 73 -16.33 -28.80 4.16
C LEU A 73 -17.44 -29.70 4.70
N TYR A 74 -18.63 -29.53 4.14
CA TYR A 74 -19.79 -30.37 4.46
C TYR A 74 -19.75 -31.64 3.60
N LEU A 75 -19.53 -32.77 4.25
CA LEU A 75 -19.79 -34.11 3.74
C LEU A 75 -21.15 -34.55 4.28
N ASN A 76 -21.87 -35.42 3.56
CA ASN A 76 -23.23 -35.84 3.89
C ASN A 76 -23.50 -35.98 5.40
N ASP A 77 -22.66 -36.76 6.08
CA ASP A 77 -22.85 -37.12 7.49
C ASP A 77 -21.76 -36.49 8.40
N ALA A 78 -20.91 -35.62 7.85
CA ALA A 78 -19.74 -35.08 8.56
C ALA A 78 -19.38 -33.66 8.12
N THR A 79 -19.09 -32.80 9.07
CA THR A 79 -18.54 -31.47 8.79
C THR A 79 -17.05 -31.46 9.14
N LEU A 80 -16.20 -31.12 8.19
CA LEU A 80 -14.80 -30.79 8.47
C LEU A 80 -14.69 -29.29 8.66
N GLU A 81 -14.05 -28.88 9.74
CA GLU A 81 -13.69 -27.50 10.00
C GLU A 81 -12.17 -27.35 9.82
N GLN A 82 -11.76 -26.26 9.16
CA GLN A 82 -10.37 -25.91 9.01
C GLN A 82 -9.80 -25.53 10.37
N MET A 83 -8.94 -26.39 10.92
CA MET A 83 -8.20 -26.04 12.13
C MET A 83 -7.22 -24.91 11.80
N PRO A 84 -7.19 -23.83 12.60
CA PRO A 84 -6.13 -22.85 12.53
C PRO A 84 -4.79 -23.56 12.77
N LEU A 85 -3.88 -23.54 11.80
CA LEU A 85 -2.50 -23.89 12.07
C LEU A 85 -1.97 -22.85 13.06
N GLU A 86 -1.54 -23.28 14.25
CA GLU A 86 -0.81 -22.40 15.16
C GLU A 86 0.38 -21.83 14.39
N GLN A 87 0.34 -20.51 14.21
CA GLN A 87 1.23 -19.67 13.39
C GLN A 87 2.61 -20.29 13.15
N SER A 88 2.72 -21.15 12.13
CA SER A 88 3.99 -21.36 11.45
C SER A 88 4.34 -19.99 10.87
N ALA A 89 5.51 -19.45 11.25
CA ALA A 89 6.00 -18.17 10.76
C ALA A 89 5.64 -18.01 9.29
N GLU A 90 4.81 -17.01 8.99
CA GLU A 90 4.25 -16.87 7.67
C GLU A 90 5.41 -16.66 6.68
N VAL A 91 5.60 -17.64 5.81
CA VAL A 91 6.70 -17.61 4.84
C VAL A 91 6.33 -16.60 3.77
N SER A 92 7.08 -15.50 3.70
CA SER A 92 7.01 -14.56 2.59
C SER A 92 7.38 -15.32 1.30
N LYS A 93 6.46 -15.29 0.32
CA LYS A 93 6.66 -15.85 -1.02
C LYS A 93 7.11 -14.79 -2.04
N PHE A 94 7.09 -13.54 -1.61
CA PHE A 94 7.34 -12.33 -2.37
C PHE A 94 8.00 -11.32 -1.43
N ASP A 95 8.87 -10.46 -1.95
CA ASP A 95 9.51 -9.38 -1.18
C ASP A 95 8.52 -8.62 -0.29
N PHE A 96 7.33 -8.30 -0.83
CA PHE A 96 6.25 -7.63 -0.10
C PHE A 96 4.87 -8.09 -0.62
N SER A 97 3.92 -8.31 0.28
CA SER A 97 2.54 -8.61 -0.08
C SER A 97 1.57 -7.78 0.75
N LEU A 98 0.52 -7.31 0.10
CA LEU A 98 -0.63 -6.67 0.72
C LEU A 98 -1.87 -7.50 0.40
N THR A 99 -2.48 -8.07 1.44
CA THR A 99 -3.73 -8.82 1.30
C THR A 99 -4.85 -8.09 2.01
N PHE A 100 -5.91 -7.76 1.28
CA PHE A 100 -7.19 -7.38 1.85
C PHE A 100 -8.07 -8.62 2.03
N GLN A 101 -8.69 -8.72 3.19
CA GLN A 101 -9.69 -9.73 3.51
C GLN A 101 -11.00 -9.05 3.89
N TYR A 102 -12.02 -9.25 3.06
CA TYR A 102 -13.37 -8.76 3.30
C TYR A 102 -14.25 -9.88 3.86
N ASN A 103 -14.80 -9.68 5.06
CA ASN A 103 -15.72 -10.61 5.72
C ASN A 103 -17.14 -10.02 5.80
N PRO A 104 -18.00 -10.28 4.79
CA PRO A 104 -19.39 -9.82 4.78
C PRO A 104 -20.30 -10.54 5.79
N LEU A 105 -19.80 -11.58 6.47
CA LEU A 105 -20.57 -12.37 7.44
C LEU A 105 -20.33 -11.92 8.88
N SER A 106 -19.34 -11.06 9.10
CA SER A 106 -19.11 -10.43 10.39
C SER A 106 -20.16 -9.34 10.64
N ASP A 107 -20.47 -9.09 11.92
CA ASP A 107 -21.53 -8.14 12.33
C ASP A 107 -21.42 -6.74 11.70
N ASN A 108 -20.22 -6.34 11.26
CA ASN A 108 -19.93 -5.01 10.70
C ASN A 108 -19.33 -5.04 9.28
N ASN A 109 -19.48 -6.12 8.49
CA ASN A 109 -18.88 -6.24 7.15
C ASN A 109 -17.38 -5.91 7.15
N ARG A 110 -16.63 -6.52 8.08
CA ARG A 110 -15.25 -6.17 8.39
C ARG A 110 -14.34 -6.32 7.16
N LEU A 111 -13.62 -5.25 6.83
CA LEU A 111 -12.46 -5.28 5.94
C LEU A 111 -11.19 -5.22 6.80
N SER A 112 -10.27 -6.15 6.60
CA SER A 112 -8.94 -6.13 7.22
C SER A 112 -7.87 -6.17 6.13
N CYS A 113 -6.73 -5.54 6.38
CA CYS A 113 -5.55 -5.65 5.53
C CYS A 113 -4.38 -6.27 6.30
N ARG A 114 -3.44 -6.86 5.57
CA ARG A 114 -2.25 -7.48 6.14
C ARG A 114 -1.06 -7.29 5.21
N PHE A 115 0.07 -6.91 5.78
CA PHE A 115 1.36 -6.85 5.12
C PHE A 115 2.19 -8.07 5.49
N VAL A 116 2.79 -8.73 4.50
CA VAL A 116 3.83 -9.77 4.71
C VAL A 116 5.03 -9.42 3.85
N CYS A 117 6.23 -9.59 4.38
CA CYS A 117 7.45 -9.20 3.69
C CYS A 117 8.60 -10.15 4.01
N SER A 118 9.61 -10.16 3.14
CA SER A 118 10.85 -10.89 3.40
C SER A 118 11.71 -10.15 4.44
N LEU A 119 12.07 -10.83 5.53
CA LEU A 119 12.98 -10.28 6.54
C LEU A 119 14.44 -10.20 6.05
N ASP A 120 14.76 -10.81 4.91
CA ASP A 120 16.06 -10.65 4.26
C ASP A 120 16.18 -9.27 3.60
N LEU A 121 15.06 -8.59 3.34
CA LEU A 121 14.98 -7.28 2.68
C LEU A 121 14.44 -6.17 3.58
N PHE A 122 13.58 -6.50 4.53
CA PHE A 122 12.90 -5.51 5.36
C PHE A 122 13.11 -5.74 6.85
N GLU A 123 13.48 -4.67 7.55
CA GLU A 123 13.43 -4.63 9.01
C GLU A 123 12.00 -4.49 9.52
N LYS A 124 11.72 -5.05 10.70
CA LYS A 124 10.39 -4.95 11.35
C LYS A 124 9.96 -3.49 11.59
N SER A 125 10.91 -2.63 11.95
CA SER A 125 10.70 -1.18 12.13
C SER A 125 10.19 -0.52 10.85
N THR A 126 10.80 -0.84 9.71
CA THR A 126 10.42 -0.32 8.39
C THR A 126 9.00 -0.70 8.02
N ILE A 127 8.61 -1.95 8.24
CA ILE A 127 7.26 -2.44 7.90
C ILE A 127 6.21 -1.86 8.82
N SER A 128 6.53 -1.70 10.11
CA SER A 128 5.68 -0.99 11.07
C SER A 128 5.39 0.45 10.59
N LYS A 129 6.43 1.16 10.15
CA LYS A 129 6.28 2.53 9.61
C LYS A 129 5.46 2.56 8.32
N ILE A 130 5.66 1.59 7.41
CA ILE A 130 4.84 1.46 6.19
C ILE A 130 3.36 1.27 6.56
N GLY A 131 3.07 0.41 7.54
CA GLY A 131 1.70 0.19 8.04
C GLY A 131 1.08 1.46 8.61
N GLN A 132 1.81 2.18 9.46
CA GLN A 132 1.36 3.45 10.05
C GLN A 132 1.10 4.52 8.97
N ARG A 133 2.00 4.66 7.99
CA ARG A 133 1.82 5.61 6.88
C ARG A 133 0.62 5.25 6.00
N PHE A 134 0.39 3.96 5.79
CA PHE A 134 -0.77 3.47 5.05
C PHE A 134 -2.09 3.80 5.78
N GLU A 135 -2.15 3.55 7.09
CA GLU A 135 -3.29 3.93 7.94
C GLU A 135 -3.52 5.44 7.91
N TYR A 136 -2.47 6.24 8.11
CA TYR A 136 -2.54 7.70 8.07
C TYR A 136 -3.03 8.25 6.72
N MET A 137 -2.64 7.62 5.61
CA MET A 137 -3.15 7.95 4.28
C MET A 137 -4.66 7.65 4.17
N LEU A 138 -5.12 6.51 4.69
CA LEU A 138 -6.55 6.17 4.69
C LEU A 138 -7.37 7.14 5.56
N GLU A 139 -6.85 7.53 6.72
CA GLU A 139 -7.50 8.51 7.59
C GLU A 139 -7.67 9.87 6.91
N GLN A 140 -6.65 10.33 6.18
CA GLN A 140 -6.72 11.56 5.39
C GLN A 140 -7.83 11.49 4.34
N VAL A 141 -7.94 10.37 3.62
CA VAL A 141 -8.94 10.17 2.54
C VAL A 141 -10.36 10.05 3.09
N PHE A 142 -10.56 9.21 4.10
CA PHE A 142 -11.90 8.82 4.57
C PHE A 142 -12.43 9.66 5.74
N GLN A 143 -11.67 10.66 6.20
CA GLN A 143 -12.07 11.59 7.26
C GLN A 143 -12.56 10.87 8.52
N THR A 144 -11.95 9.73 8.86
CA THR A 144 -12.30 8.94 10.05
C THR A 144 -11.83 9.66 11.31
N GLN A 145 -12.63 10.60 11.77
CA GLN A 145 -12.75 11.16 13.12
C GLN A 145 -11.49 11.14 14.01
N SER A 146 -10.36 11.64 13.51
CA SER A 146 -9.22 12.05 14.33
C SER A 146 -9.13 13.57 14.29
N ASN A 147 -9.45 14.23 15.41
CA ASN A 147 -9.61 15.68 15.52
C ASN A 147 -8.35 16.51 15.16
N ASN A 148 -7.22 15.86 14.84
CA ASN A 148 -5.92 16.51 14.61
C ASN A 148 -5.32 16.25 13.22
N ILE A 149 -6.00 15.52 12.33
CA ILE A 149 -5.50 15.27 10.96
C ILE A 149 -6.19 16.25 10.00
N PRO A 150 -5.46 16.99 9.15
CA PRO A 150 -6.08 17.82 8.12
C PRO A 150 -6.94 16.92 7.21
N ALA A 151 -8.25 17.07 7.31
CA ALA A 151 -9.18 16.28 6.50
C ALA A 151 -8.99 16.63 5.01
N MET A 152 -8.66 15.62 4.20
CA MET A 152 -8.65 15.79 2.76
C MET A 152 -10.07 15.62 2.24
N ASN A 153 -10.51 16.54 1.38
CA ASN A 153 -11.73 16.28 0.61
C ASN A 153 -11.35 15.28 -0.48
N VAL A 154 -12.14 14.22 -0.66
CA VAL A 154 -11.96 13.22 -1.73
C VAL A 154 -11.86 13.88 -3.12
N SER A 155 -12.51 15.04 -3.30
CA SER A 155 -12.43 15.87 -4.51
C SER A 155 -11.13 16.68 -4.66
N SER A 156 -10.22 16.66 -3.69
CA SER A 156 -8.94 17.35 -3.78
C SER A 156 -7.84 16.45 -4.35
N SER A 157 -6.86 17.07 -5.01
CA SER A 157 -5.78 16.37 -5.70
C SER A 157 -4.93 15.50 -4.79
N ILE A 158 -4.63 14.26 -5.19
CA ILE A 158 -3.88 13.27 -4.40
C ILE A 158 -2.49 13.74 -3.97
N ASN A 159 -1.90 14.74 -4.62
CA ASN A 159 -0.62 15.35 -4.20
C ASN A 159 -0.67 15.99 -2.81
N LYS A 160 -1.85 16.20 -2.23
CA LYS A 160 -2.02 16.67 -0.85
C LYS A 160 -1.97 15.55 0.19
N LEU A 161 -1.96 14.27 -0.22
CA LEU A 161 -1.80 13.15 0.70
C LEU A 161 -0.39 13.17 1.26
N SER A 162 -0.27 13.32 2.58
CA SER A 162 1.00 13.14 3.25
C SER A 162 1.26 11.66 3.49
N LEU A 163 2.42 11.19 3.02
CA LEU A 163 2.98 9.89 3.37
C LEU A 163 3.96 9.98 4.55
N ILE A 164 4.16 11.18 5.09
CA ILE A 164 5.04 11.44 6.23
C ILE A 164 4.14 11.52 7.47
N LEU A 165 4.46 10.72 8.48
CA LEU A 165 3.73 10.77 9.75
C LEU A 165 3.99 12.11 10.45
N PRO A 166 3.03 12.65 11.23
CA PRO A 166 3.24 13.90 11.97
C PRO A 166 4.50 13.88 12.84
N GLU A 167 4.78 12.77 13.53
CA GLU A 167 6.00 12.59 14.33
C GLU A 167 7.29 12.65 13.48
N GLU A 168 7.26 12.09 12.26
CA GLU A 168 8.39 12.15 11.34
C GLU A 168 8.60 13.56 10.80
N ALA A 169 7.52 14.32 10.59
CA ALA A 169 7.59 15.72 10.20
C ALA A 169 8.21 16.59 11.30
N GLU A 170 7.83 16.37 12.57
CA GLU A 170 8.43 17.06 13.73
C GLU A 170 9.93 16.73 13.87
N GLU A 171 10.31 15.46 13.73
CA GLU A 171 11.73 15.06 13.74
C GLU A 171 12.51 15.69 12.58
N MET A 172 11.95 15.69 11.37
CA MET A 172 12.58 16.32 10.20
C MET A 172 12.75 17.82 10.40
N GLU A 173 11.76 18.51 10.96
CA GLU A 173 11.88 19.93 11.33
C GLU A 173 13.06 20.13 12.30
N LEU A 174 13.12 19.36 13.38
CA LEU A 174 14.21 19.45 14.36
C LEU A 174 15.60 19.20 13.74
N VAL A 175 15.73 18.21 12.86
CA VAL A 175 16.99 17.89 12.16
C VAL A 175 17.37 18.99 11.18
N VAL A 176 16.40 19.53 10.43
CA VAL A 176 16.62 20.65 9.52
C VAL A 176 17.05 21.88 10.30
N PHE A 177 16.41 22.21 11.42
CA PHE A 177 16.82 23.33 12.28
C PHE A 177 18.23 23.13 12.85
N HIS A 178 18.57 21.94 13.35
CA HIS A 178 19.91 21.66 13.86
C HIS A 178 20.99 21.71 12.76
N ARG A 179 20.68 21.29 11.53
CA ARG A 179 21.62 21.44 10.40
C ARG A 179 21.71 22.88 9.91
N LEU A 180 20.61 23.63 9.95
CA LEU A 180 20.58 25.05 9.60
C LEU A 180 21.40 25.88 10.58
N ASP A 181 21.34 25.62 11.89
CA ASP A 181 22.20 26.30 12.88
C ASP A 181 23.70 26.11 12.60
N ASN A 182 24.08 24.93 12.09
CA ASN A 182 25.46 24.67 11.64
C ASN A 182 25.80 25.39 10.31
N ILE A 183 24.82 25.61 9.43
CA ILE A 183 24.99 26.28 8.13
C ILE A 183 24.92 27.82 8.26
N VAL A 184 24.28 28.37 9.29
CA VAL A 184 24.25 29.83 9.55
C VAL A 184 25.65 30.40 9.80
N ASN A 185 26.64 29.57 10.14
CA ASN A 185 28.06 29.96 10.17
C ASN A 185 28.73 30.07 8.78
N GLU A 186 28.13 29.53 7.71
CA GLU A 186 28.67 29.57 6.35
C GLU A 186 27.56 29.88 5.32
N GLY A 187 27.21 31.16 5.18
CA GLY A 187 26.61 31.70 3.95
C GLY A 187 25.08 31.65 3.83
N MET A 188 24.44 32.77 4.17
CA MET A 188 23.03 33.05 3.87
C MET A 188 22.79 33.17 2.36
N ILE A 189 22.01 32.26 1.76
CA ILE A 189 21.07 32.49 0.64
C ILE A 189 20.29 31.18 0.33
N ILE A 190 20.86 30.00 0.58
CA ILE A 190 20.23 28.69 0.27
C ILE A 190 19.07 28.33 1.24
N CYS A 191 19.12 28.82 2.48
CA CYS A 191 18.19 28.41 3.54
C CYS A 191 16.72 28.86 3.34
N SER A 192 16.47 29.96 2.63
CA SER A 192 15.10 30.46 2.41
C SER A 192 14.29 29.58 1.45
N LEU A 193 14.97 28.89 0.52
CA LEU A 193 14.34 27.97 -0.44
C LEU A 193 13.97 26.63 0.22
N LEU A 194 14.85 26.09 1.08
CA LEU A 194 14.56 24.87 1.85
C LEU A 194 13.44 25.09 2.87
N TYR A 195 13.43 26.23 3.56
CA TYR A 195 12.33 26.60 4.47
C TYR A 195 10.97 26.67 3.76
N ARG A 196 10.95 27.18 2.52
CA ARG A 196 9.72 27.23 1.71
C ARG A 196 9.30 25.86 1.20
N PHE A 197 10.25 24.97 0.92
CA PHE A 197 9.99 23.60 0.50
C PHE A 197 9.40 22.74 1.63
N VAL A 198 9.99 22.79 2.82
CA VAL A 198 9.49 22.03 3.99
C VAL A 198 8.10 22.49 4.39
N LYS A 199 7.85 23.81 4.40
CA LYS A 199 6.53 24.35 4.76
C LYS A 199 5.43 23.95 3.77
N VAL A 200 5.74 23.83 2.48
CA VAL A 200 4.79 23.42 1.44
C VAL A 200 4.48 21.91 1.50
N VAL A 201 5.39 21.09 2.03
CA VAL A 201 5.18 19.64 2.17
C VAL A 201 4.37 19.28 3.43
N VAL A 202 4.30 20.18 4.42
CA VAL A 202 3.66 19.94 5.72
C VAL A 202 2.31 20.66 5.90
N THR A 203 1.83 21.44 4.91
CA THR A 203 0.49 22.09 4.93
C THR A 203 -0.42 21.61 3.82
#